data_AF-A0A0H3GV36-F1
#
_entry.id   AF-A0A0H3GV36-F1
#
_cell.length_a   1.000
_cell.length_b   1.000
_cell.length_c   1.000
_cell.angle_alpha   90.00
_cell.angle_beta   90.00
_cell.angle_gamma   90.00
#
_symmetry.space_group_name_H-M   'P 1'
#
loop_
_entity.id
_entity.type
_entity.pdbx_description
1 polymer ?
#
loop_
_entity_poly.entity_id
_entity_poly.type
_entity_poly.pdbx_seq_one_letter_code
_entity_poly.pdbx_strand_id
1 'polypeptide(L)' 'MKKTAWLFPNPLPFSLEPVMTQRWMRERFGFPIGYGERKMIGSNNRHISEVYPLLPPNQKMSVLFPYNSDYFVVSVFFIV' A
#
# COMPACT_ATOMS: atom_id res chain seq x y z
N MET A 1 -22.15 -0.85 6.03
CA MET A 1 -21.53 -1.28 4.76
C MET A 1 -21.25 -2.77 4.83
N LYS A 2 -21.93 -3.60 4.04
CA LYS A 2 -21.61 -5.03 3.91
C LYS A 2 -20.31 -5.16 3.11
N LYS A 3 -19.22 -5.60 3.78
CA LYS A 3 -17.93 -5.91 3.15
C LYS A 3 -18.16 -7.11 2.23
N THR A 4 -18.36 -6.89 0.93
CA THR A 4 -18.42 -7.98 -0.05
C THR A 4 -17.08 -8.68 -0.04
N ALA A 5 -17.13 -9.93 0.41
CA ALA A 5 -16.00 -10.77 0.76
C ALA A 5 -15.27 -11.27 -0.50
N TRP A 6 -14.54 -10.38 -1.17
CA TRP A 6 -13.43 -10.80 -2.03
C TRP A 6 -12.33 -11.36 -1.12
N LEU A 7 -12.54 -12.58 -0.64
CA LEU A 7 -11.52 -13.33 0.08
C LEU A 7 -10.54 -13.85 -0.97
N PHE A 8 -9.30 -13.39 -0.89
CA PHE A 8 -8.23 -14.02 -1.65
C PHE A 8 -8.13 -15.49 -1.21
N PRO A 9 -7.92 -16.44 -2.14
CA PRO A 9 -7.83 -17.85 -1.81
C PRO A 9 -6.66 -18.16 -0.87
N ASN A 10 -5.65 -17.28 -0.85
CA ASN A 10 -4.49 -17.37 0.02
C ASN A 10 -4.29 -16.02 0.75
N PRO A 11 -3.77 -16.02 2.00
CA PRO A 11 -3.36 -14.80 2.66
C PRO A 11 -2.29 -14.09 1.83
N LEU A 12 -2.40 -12.77 1.72
CA LEU A 12 -1.36 -11.98 1.07
C LEU A 12 -0.07 -12.05 1.90
N PRO A 13 1.11 -12.00 1.26
CA PRO A 13 2.38 -12.01 1.98
C PRO A 13 2.48 -10.81 2.92
N PHE A 14 3.31 -10.93 3.96
CA PHE A 14 3.59 -9.85 4.93
C PHE A 14 2.37 -9.34 5.72
N SER A 15 1.34 -10.18 5.87
CA SER A 15 0.10 -9.84 6.59
C SER A 15 -0.68 -8.68 5.96
N LEU A 16 -0.55 -8.48 4.64
CA LEU A 16 -1.33 -7.50 3.91
C LEU A 16 -2.81 -7.91 3.87
N GLU A 17 -3.70 -6.92 3.88
CA GLU A 17 -5.14 -7.14 3.76
C GLU A 17 -5.61 -6.97 2.29
N PRO A 18 -6.68 -7.66 1.86
CA PRO A 18 -7.24 -7.49 0.52
C PRO A 18 -7.65 -6.06 0.18
N VAL A 19 -8.02 -5.26 1.19
CA VAL A 19 -8.38 -3.85 1.05
C VAL A 19 -7.64 -3.08 2.12
N MET A 20 -6.68 -2.26 1.70
CA MET A 20 -5.86 -1.45 2.58
C MET A 20 -6.10 0.03 2.30
N THR A 21 -6.19 0.81 3.37
CA THR A 21 -6.22 2.27 3.30
C THR A 21 -4.87 2.83 3.73
N GLN A 22 -4.52 4.05 3.33
CA GLN A 22 -3.32 4.72 3.81
C GLN A 22 -3.25 4.76 5.34
N ARG A 23 -4.39 4.95 6.02
CA ARG A 23 -4.45 4.90 7.48
C ARG A 23 -4.04 3.52 8.01
N TRP A 24 -4.60 2.45 7.46
CA TRP A 24 -4.24 1.08 7.84
C TRP A 24 -2.74 0.81 7.60
N MET A 25 -2.19 1.32 6.48
CA MET A 25 -0.77 1.21 6.18
C MET A 25 0.08 1.90 7.26
N ARG A 26 -0.28 3.13 7.65
CA ARG A 26 0.44 3.90 8.66
C ARG A 26 0.32 3.33 10.07
N GLU A 27 -0.84 2.78 10.41
CA GLU A 27 -1.05 2.07 11.68
C GLU A 27 -0.16 0.83 11.81
N ARG A 28 0.12 0.14 10.69
CA ARG A 28 0.91 -1.10 10.69
C ARG A 28 2.41 -0.89 10.46
N PHE A 29 2.78 0.00 9.54
CA PHE A 29 4.18 0.23 9.12
C PHE A 29 4.78 1.52 9.68
N GLY A 30 3.99 2.38 10.33
CA GLY A 30 4.44 3.66 10.89
C GLY A 30 4.42 4.79 9.86
N PHE A 31 5.49 5.59 9.83
CA PHE A 31 5.64 6.66 8.83
C PHE A 31 6.43 6.16 7.62
N PRO A 32 6.08 6.64 6.40
CA PRO A 32 6.82 6.26 5.21
C PRO A 32 8.25 6.82 5.25
N ILE A 33 9.19 6.05 4.70
CA ILE A 33 10.59 6.48 4.53
C ILE A 33 10.79 7.33 3.28
N GLY A 34 9.81 7.36 2.39
CA GLY A 34 9.84 8.14 1.17
C GLY A 34 8.47 8.22 0.51
N TYR A 35 8.34 9.20 -0.37
CA TYR A 35 7.18 9.33 -1.24
C TYR A 35 7.63 8.98 -2.65
N GLY A 36 6.88 8.10 -3.32
CA GLY A 36 7.11 7.86 -4.74
C GLY A 36 6.71 9.08 -5.57
N GLU A 37 7.27 9.18 -6.77
CA GLU A 37 6.94 10.27 -7.68
C GLU A 37 5.43 10.36 -7.91
N ARG A 38 4.89 11.58 -7.86
CA ARG A 38 3.51 11.84 -8.29
C ARG A 38 3.44 11.61 -9.80
N LYS A 39 3.10 10.41 -10.24
CA LYS A 39 2.79 10.16 -11.64
C LYS A 39 1.39 10.69 -11.94
N MET A 40 1.32 11.73 -12.77
CA MET A 40 0.07 12.15 -13.39
C MET A 40 -0.33 11.09 -14.43
N ILE A 41 -1.13 10.11 -14.02
CA ILE A 41 -1.81 9.22 -14.96
C ILE A 41 -3.19 9.82 -15.22
N GLY A 42 -3.27 10.68 -16.23
CA GLY A 42 -4.48 11.42 -16.59
C GLY A 42 -4.77 12.64 -15.70
N SER A 43 -5.83 13.37 -16.03
CA SER A 43 -6.12 14.69 -15.45
C SER A 43 -6.58 14.67 -13.98
N ASN A 44 -7.06 13.53 -13.47
CA ASN A 44 -7.87 13.53 -12.24
C ASN A 44 -7.31 12.68 -11.10
N ASN A 45 -6.13 12.10 -11.25
CA ASN A 45 -5.69 11.04 -10.36
C ASN A 45 -4.37 11.42 -9.67
N ARG A 46 -4.50 12.15 -8.56
CA ARG A 46 -3.42 12.48 -7.63
C ARG A 46 -2.97 11.20 -6.90
N HIS A 47 -2.26 10.33 -7.60
CA HIS A 47 -1.66 9.15 -6.99
C HIS A 47 -0.45 9.58 -6.18
N ILE A 48 -0.62 9.66 -4.86
CA ILE A 48 0.52 9.69 -3.94
C ILE A 48 0.96 8.23 -3.78
N SER A 49 2.27 8.02 -3.77
CA SER A 49 2.83 6.72 -3.41
C SER A 49 3.66 6.87 -2.15
N GLU A 50 3.59 5.90 -1.24
CA GLU A 50 4.40 5.86 -0.03
C GLU A 50 5.26 4.62 -0.01
N VAL A 51 6.50 4.77 0.46
CA VAL A 51 7.46 3.69 0.59
C VAL A 51 7.66 3.38 2.07
N TYR A 52 7.57 2.10 2.43
CA TYR A 52 7.79 1.61 3.79
C TYR A 52 8.83 0.50 3.79
N PRO A 53 9.68 0.39 4.84
CA PRO A 53 10.42 -0.84 5.08
C PRO A 53 9.44 -1.96 5.42
N LEU A 54 9.71 -3.20 4.99
CA LEU A 54 8.91 -4.33 5.46
C LEU A 54 9.13 -4.58 6.96
N LEU A 55 8.12 -5.18 7.59
CA LEU A 55 8.20 -5.59 8.99
C LEU A 55 9.32 -6.64 9.19
N PRO A 56 9.95 -6.70 10.38
CA PRO A 56 10.92 -7.74 10.71
C PRO A 56 10.38 -9.14 10.38
N PRO A 57 11.21 -10.04 9.84
CA PRO A 57 12.66 -9.92 9.63
C PRO A 57 13.08 -9.34 8.25
N ASN A 58 12.15 -8.80 7.46
CA ASN A 58 12.36 -8.53 6.02
C ASN A 58 12.84 -7.11 5.70
N GLN A 59 13.49 -6.44 6.65
CA GLN A 59 13.82 -5.00 6.57
C GLN A 59 14.83 -4.63 5.47
N LYS A 60 15.42 -5.61 4.77
CA LYS A 60 16.25 -5.37 3.58
C LYS A 60 15.44 -4.98 2.35
N MET A 61 14.14 -5.24 2.36
CA MET A 61 13.22 -4.90 1.28
C MET A 61 12.33 -3.74 1.71
N SER A 62 11.96 -2.91 0.75
CA SER A 62 10.93 -1.90 0.92
C SER A 62 9.72 -2.23 0.06
N VAL A 63 8.59 -1.58 0.37
CA VAL A 63 7.35 -1.76 -0.36
C VAL A 63 6.76 -0.39 -0.68
N LEU A 64 6.38 -0.21 -1.95
CA LEU A 64 5.73 1.00 -2.45
C LEU A 64 4.24 0.74 -2.62
N PHE A 65 3.43 1.63 -2.01
CA PHE A 65 1.98 1.63 -2.08
C PHE A 65 1.49 2.91 -2.77
N PRO A 66 1.03 2.84 -4.02
CA PRO A 66 0.29 3.92 -4.65
C PRO A 66 -1.16 3.92 -4.16
N TYR A 67 -1.67 5.12 -3.88
CA TYR A 67 -3.04 5.33 -3.42
C TYR A 67 -3.88 6.02 -4.48
N ASN A 68 -5.15 5.62 -4.59
CA ASN A 68 -6.14 6.39 -5.34
C ASN A 68 -6.55 7.67 -4.60
N SER A 69 -7.46 8.46 -5.19
CA SER A 69 -8.00 9.69 -4.60
C SER A 69 -8.69 9.50 -3.25
N ASP A 70 -9.18 8.29 -2.97
CA ASP A 70 -9.87 7.92 -1.73
C ASP A 70 -8.91 7.27 -0.70
N TYR A 71 -7.60 7.33 -0.93
CA TYR A 71 -6.54 6.77 -0.09
C TYR A 71 -6.55 5.23 0.05
N PHE A 72 -7.14 4.52 -0.91
CA PHE A 72 -7.04 3.06 -1.00
C PHE A 72 -5.80 2.66 -1.80
N VAL A 73 -5.11 1.62 -1.33
CA VAL A 73 -3.97 1.02 -2.03
C VAL A 73 -4.46 0.40 -3.34
N VAL A 74 -3.84 0.80 -4.45
CA VAL A 74 -4.20 0.32 -5.81
C VAL A 74 -3.33 -0.85 -6.25
N SER A 75 -2.08 -0.88 -5.81
CA SER A 75 -1.13 -1.96 -6.08
C SER A 75 -0.06 -2.06 -5.00
N VAL A 76 0.77 -3.09 -5.05
CA VAL A 76 1.85 -3.32 -4.09
C VAL A 76 3.11 -3.68 -4.86
N PHE A 77 4.18 -2.91 -4.68
CA PHE A 77 5.47 -3.18 -5.32
C PHE A 77 6.53 -3.46 -4.26
N PHE A 78 7.12 -4.65 -4.30
CA PHE A 78 8.28 -4.99 -3.47
C PHE A 78 9.56 -4.56 -4.17
N ILE A 79 10.40 -3.85 -3.45
CA ILE A 79 11.67 -3.29 -3.91
C ILE A 79 12.77 -3.96 -3.08
N VAL A 80 13.69 -4.64 -3.77
CA VAL A 80 14.84 -5.35 -3.19
C VAL A 80 16.09 -4.51 -3.33
#